data_AF-A0A0S1XZE5-F1
#
_entry.id   AF-A0A0S1XZE5-F1
#
_cell.length_a   1.000
_cell.length_b   1.000
_cell.length_c   1.000
_cell.angle_alpha   90.00
_cell.angle_beta   90.00
_cell.angle_gamma   90.00
#
_symmetry.space_group_name_H-M   'P 1'
#
loop_
_entity.id
_entity.type
_entity.pdbx_description
1 polymer ?
#
loop_
_entity_poly.entity_id
_entity_poly.type
_entity_poly.pdbx_seq_one_letter_code
_entity_poly.pdbx_strand_id
1 'polypeptide(L)'
;MPSKLPLDTLIGLAKDNTDEAARQLGRLHAARNDAERQLAMLQDYRQDYLQRLQRAMLSGMSASDCHNYQRFIGTLDDAIGQQNAVLNQAENHLAQGKLRWQEEKRKLNSFDALAQRAASVEARAEARREQRASDEYSARLFRSHAGAH
;
A
#
# COMPACT_ATOMS: atom_id res chain seq x y z
N MET A 1 33.97 -9.51 -10.83
CA MET A 1 32.53 -9.77 -10.59
C MET A 1 31.87 -8.43 -10.24
N PRO A 2 30.97 -7.86 -11.07
CA PRO A 2 30.14 -6.77 -10.59
C PRO A 2 29.39 -7.29 -9.36
N SER A 3 29.57 -6.59 -8.24
CA SER A 3 29.27 -7.09 -6.91
C SER A 3 27.79 -7.52 -6.82
N LYS A 4 27.50 -8.74 -6.32
CA LYS A 4 26.14 -9.23 -6.03
C LYS A 4 25.54 -8.50 -4.81
N LEU A 5 26.40 -8.14 -3.87
CA LEU A 5 26.08 -7.47 -2.60
C LEU A 5 25.26 -6.16 -2.71
N PRO A 6 25.53 -5.23 -3.66
CA PRO A 6 24.76 -4.02 -3.82
C PRO A 6 23.36 -4.29 -4.35
N LEU A 7 23.16 -5.30 -5.20
CA LEU A 7 21.84 -5.62 -5.73
C LEU A 7 20.96 -6.28 -4.67
N ASP A 8 21.51 -7.23 -3.91
CA ASP A 8 20.80 -7.86 -2.79
C ASP A 8 20.41 -6.81 -1.73
N THR A 9 21.31 -5.86 -1.44
CA THR A 9 21.02 -4.73 -0.53
C THR A 9 19.90 -3.83 -1.07
N LEU A 10 19.91 -3.52 -2.37
CA LEU A 10 18.86 -2.69 -3.00
C LEU A 10 17.50 -3.40 -3.01
N ILE A 11 17.47 -4.73 -3.20
CA ILE A 11 16.24 -5.54 -3.08
C ILE A 11 15.72 -5.48 -1.65
N GLY A 12 16.59 -5.69 -0.66
CA GLY A 12 16.23 -5.59 0.76
C GLY A 12 15.59 -4.25 1.08
N LEU A 13 16.23 -3.15 0.70
CA LEU A 13 15.70 -1.80 0.91
C LEU A 13 14.37 -1.58 0.19
N ALA A 14 14.23 -2.03 -1.07
CA ALA A 14 12.99 -1.89 -1.82
C ALA A 14 11.84 -2.70 -1.21
N LYS A 15 12.15 -3.86 -0.63
CA LYS A 15 11.18 -4.68 0.10
C LYS A 15 10.72 -3.97 1.38
N ASP A 16 11.65 -3.49 2.19
CA ASP A 16 11.33 -2.75 3.42
C ASP A 16 10.48 -1.51 3.14
N ASN A 17 10.83 -0.75 2.09
CA ASN A 17 10.04 0.40 1.65
C ASN A 17 8.63 0.02 1.18
N THR A 18 8.50 -1.10 0.45
CA THR A 18 7.20 -1.60 -0.01
C THR A 18 6.33 -2.01 1.18
N ASP A 19 6.91 -2.68 2.17
CA ASP A 19 6.22 -3.13 3.37
C ASP A 19 5.83 -1.94 4.28
N GLU A 20 6.68 -0.91 4.36
CA GLU A 20 6.33 0.35 5.03
C GLU A 20 5.19 1.08 4.32
N ALA A 21 5.24 1.19 2.98
CA ALA A 21 4.19 1.81 2.19
C ALA A 21 2.85 1.05 2.35
N ALA A 22 2.88 -0.28 2.41
CA ALA A 22 1.70 -1.11 2.67
C ALA A 22 1.11 -0.86 4.07
N ARG A 23 1.95 -0.81 5.11
CA ARG A 23 1.51 -0.45 6.48
C ARG A 23 0.90 0.95 6.53
N GLN A 24 1.53 1.92 5.86
CA GLN A 24 0.99 3.27 5.78
C GLN A 24 -0.36 3.30 5.06
N LEU A 25 -0.50 2.57 3.96
CA LEU A 25 -1.76 2.44 3.23
C LEU A 25 -2.87 1.84 4.11
N GLY A 26 -2.55 0.85 4.94
CA GLY A 26 -3.47 0.31 5.95
C GLY A 26 -3.95 1.36 6.96
N ARG A 27 -3.04 2.20 7.47
CA ARG A 27 -3.39 3.33 8.37
C ARG A 27 -4.30 4.35 7.69
N LEU A 28 -4.03 4.67 6.42
CA LEU A 28 -4.85 5.61 5.64
C LEU A 28 -6.27 5.06 5.38
N HIS A 29 -6.38 3.76 5.09
CA HIS A 29 -7.67 3.09 4.98
C HIS A 29 -8.47 3.15 6.28
N ALA A 30 -7.84 2.86 7.42
CA ALA A 30 -8.48 2.96 8.73
C ALA A 30 -8.99 4.39 8.99
N ALA A 31 -8.15 5.40 8.77
CA ALA A 31 -8.51 6.81 8.96
C ALA A 31 -9.70 7.25 8.08
N ARG A 32 -9.74 6.81 6.81
CA ARG A 32 -10.88 7.10 5.91
C ARG A 32 -12.16 6.44 6.43
N ASN A 33 -12.08 5.19 6.86
CA ASN A 33 -13.25 4.47 7.40
C ASN A 33 -13.74 5.08 8.72
N ASP A 34 -12.84 5.55 9.57
CA ASP A 34 -13.19 6.27 10.80
C ASP A 34 -13.92 7.58 10.48
N ALA A 35 -13.41 8.34 9.52
CA ALA A 35 -14.02 9.59 9.09
C ALA A 35 -15.43 9.37 8.49
N GLU A 36 -15.61 8.32 7.68
CA GLU A 36 -16.91 7.95 7.12
C GLU A 36 -17.90 7.51 8.20
N ARG A 37 -17.46 6.69 9.17
CA ARG A 37 -18.30 6.28 10.30
C ARG A 37 -18.76 7.48 11.14
N GLN A 38 -17.86 8.42 11.42
CA GLN A 38 -18.20 9.65 12.14
C GLN A 38 -19.21 10.51 11.36
N LEU A 39 -19.04 10.63 10.05
CA LEU A 39 -19.99 11.35 9.20
C LEU A 39 -21.38 10.71 9.26
N ALA A 40 -21.46 9.38 9.11
CA ALA A 40 -22.72 8.65 9.20
C ALA A 40 -23.40 8.86 10.56
N MET A 41 -22.66 8.77 11.67
CA MET A 41 -23.21 9.04 13.01
C MET A 41 -23.78 10.47 13.14
N LEU A 42 -23.11 11.48 12.59
CA LEU A 42 -23.62 12.85 12.61
C LEU A 42 -24.90 13.01 11.78
N GLN A 43 -24.97 12.35 10.62
CA GLN A 43 -26.14 12.36 9.74
C GLN A 43 -27.35 11.67 10.40
N ASP A 44 -27.13 10.50 10.99
CA ASP A 44 -28.16 9.77 11.74
C ASP A 44 -28.67 10.60 12.91
N TYR A 45 -27.76 11.17 13.70
CA TYR A 45 -28.11 12.01 14.83
C TYR A 45 -28.91 13.25 14.40
N ARG A 46 -28.53 13.89 13.29
CA ARG A 46 -29.28 15.00 12.70
C ARG A 46 -30.69 14.58 12.32
N GLN A 47 -30.84 13.42 11.67
CA GLN A 47 -32.13 12.91 11.25
C GLN A 47 -33.05 12.64 12.44
N ASP A 48 -32.54 11.99 13.48
CA ASP A 48 -33.26 11.75 14.74
C ASP A 48 -33.67 13.07 15.41
N TYR A 49 -32.77 14.06 15.40
CA TYR A 49 -33.01 15.36 15.99
C TYR A 49 -34.14 16.12 15.27
N LEU A 50 -34.17 16.09 13.93
CA LEU A 50 -35.24 16.68 13.13
C LEU A 50 -36.59 15.98 13.38
N GLN A 51 -36.62 14.66 13.54
CA GLN A 51 -37.86 13.95 13.88
C GLN A 51 -38.39 14.31 15.27
N ARG A 52 -37.50 14.59 16.23
CA ARG A 52 -37.91 15.07 17.57
C ARG A 52 -38.47 16.48 17.49
N LEU A 53 -37.85 17.37 16.72
CA LEU A 53 -38.34 18.72 16.47
C LEU A 53 -39.74 18.71 15.83
N GLN A 54 -39.96 17.87 14.81
CA GLN A 54 -41.27 17.75 14.17
C GLN A 54 -42.36 17.34 15.16
N ARG A 55 -42.07 16.37 16.05
CA ARG A 55 -42.99 15.94 17.11
C ARG A 55 -43.25 17.05 18.12
N ALA A 56 -42.22 17.77 18.56
CA ALA A 56 -42.35 18.88 19.50
C ALA A 56 -43.19 20.04 18.91
N MET A 57 -43.02 20.34 17.62
CA MET A 57 -43.84 21.33 16.93
C MET A 57 -45.32 20.96 16.93
N LEU A 58 -45.66 19.69 16.67
CA LEU A 58 -47.04 19.21 16.69
C LEU A 58 -47.69 19.27 18.07
N SER A 59 -46.91 19.17 19.16
CA SER A 59 -47.40 19.24 20.54
C SER A 59 -47.48 20.66 21.12
N GLY A 60 -47.17 21.70 20.34
CA GLY A 60 -47.18 23.09 20.82
C GLY A 60 -45.87 23.50 21.50
N MET A 61 -44.83 23.73 20.69
CA MET A 61 -43.50 24.15 21.15
C MET A 61 -43.43 25.66 21.42
N SER A 62 -42.68 26.07 22.45
CA SER A 62 -42.43 27.49 22.73
C SER A 62 -41.50 28.14 21.68
N ALA A 63 -41.58 29.45 21.51
CA ALA A 63 -40.69 30.19 20.59
C ALA A 63 -39.21 30.08 21.01
N SER A 64 -38.92 30.05 22.32
CA SER A 64 -37.58 29.87 22.85
C SER A 64 -37.01 28.49 22.50
N ASP A 65 -37.82 27.44 22.64
CA ASP A 65 -37.41 26.09 22.26
C ASP A 65 -37.14 26.00 20.76
N CYS A 66 -38.02 26.58 19.93
CA CYS A 66 -37.84 26.66 18.48
C CYS A 66 -36.47 27.26 18.11
N HIS A 67 -36.11 28.37 18.74
CA HIS A 67 -34.83 29.04 18.51
C HIS A 67 -33.63 28.19 18.94
N ASN A 68 -33.72 27.51 20.09
CA ASN A 68 -32.66 26.60 20.56
C ASN A 68 -32.45 25.43 19.59
N TYR A 69 -33.55 24.83 19.09
CA TYR A 69 -33.50 23.78 18.07
C TYR A 69 -32.83 24.26 16.78
N GLN A 70 -33.20 25.44 16.28
CA GLN A 70 -32.62 26.03 15.07
C GLN A 70 -31.12 26.34 15.23
N ARG A 71 -30.68 26.76 16.41
CA ARG A 71 -29.26 26.97 16.67
C ARG A 71 -28.49 25.66 16.62
N PHE A 72 -28.99 24.62 17.29
CA PHE A 72 -28.30 23.35 17.37
C PHE A 72 -28.25 22.61 16.03
N ILE A 73 -29.31 22.69 15.21
CA ILE A 73 -29.25 22.13 13.86
C ILE A 73 -28.18 22.82 13.01
N GLY A 74 -28.00 24.14 13.16
CA GLY A 74 -26.89 24.86 12.52
C GLY A 74 -25.52 24.34 12.96
N THR A 75 -25.33 24.11 14.27
CA THR A 75 -24.09 23.50 14.79
C THR A 75 -23.84 22.09 14.25
N LEU A 76 -24.89 21.27 14.10
CA LEU A 76 -24.78 19.95 13.48
C LEU A 76 -24.42 20.04 11.99
N ASP A 77 -25.03 20.96 11.25
CA ASP A 77 -24.73 21.18 9.84
C ASP A 77 -23.27 21.63 9.64
N ASP A 78 -22.77 22.52 10.50
CA ASP A 78 -21.36 22.94 10.50
C ASP A 78 -20.43 21.75 10.80
N ALA A 79 -20.76 20.93 11.80
CA ALA A 79 -19.97 19.74 12.15
C ALA A 79 -19.96 18.71 11.01
N ILE A 80 -21.09 18.47 10.35
CA ILE A 80 -21.18 17.62 9.16
C ILE A 80 -20.34 18.18 8.01
N GLY A 81 -20.36 19.50 7.80
CA GLY A 81 -19.51 20.17 6.81
C GLY A 81 -18.02 19.94 7.09
N GLN A 82 -17.60 20.09 8.34
CA GLN A 82 -16.22 19.83 8.77
C GLN A 82 -15.85 18.36 8.59
N GLN A 83 -16.72 17.43 8.98
CA GLN A 83 -16.47 16.00 8.85
C GLN A 83 -16.38 15.55 7.38
N ASN A 84 -17.18 16.13 6.49
CA ASN A 84 -17.04 15.91 5.05
C ASN A 84 -15.67 16.36 4.53
N ALA A 85 -15.17 17.52 4.99
CA ALA A 85 -13.83 17.97 4.62
C ALA A 85 -12.73 17.00 5.09
N VAL A 86 -12.87 16.47 6.31
CA VAL A 86 -11.97 15.43 6.85
C VAL A 86 -12.02 14.16 6.00
N LEU A 87 -13.22 13.68 5.63
CA LEU A 87 -13.38 12.50 4.78
C LEU A 87 -12.71 12.71 3.40
N ASN A 88 -12.97 13.85 2.76
CA ASN A 88 -12.36 14.20 1.47
C ASN A 88 -10.82 14.24 1.57
N GLN A 89 -10.27 14.80 2.64
CA GLN A 89 -8.84 14.80 2.86
C GLN A 89 -8.29 13.37 3.05
N ALA A 90 -8.98 12.53 3.81
CA ALA A 90 -8.61 11.14 4.02
C ALA A 90 -8.64 10.34 2.70
N GLU A 91 -9.62 10.58 1.84
CA GLU A 91 -9.71 9.96 0.50
C GLU A 91 -8.56 10.40 -0.41
N ASN A 92 -8.21 11.69 -0.40
CA ASN A 92 -7.05 12.20 -1.13
C ASN A 92 -5.73 11.57 -0.64
N HIS A 93 -5.52 11.51 0.68
CA HIS A 93 -4.34 10.86 1.25
C HIS A 93 -4.31 9.37 0.90
N LEU A 94 -5.45 8.69 0.94
CA LEU A 94 -5.57 7.29 0.57
C LEU A 94 -5.18 7.06 -0.91
N ALA A 95 -5.66 7.92 -1.81
CA ALA A 95 -5.30 7.86 -3.22
C ALA A 95 -3.78 8.04 -3.43
N GLN A 96 -3.17 9.03 -2.78
CA GLN A 96 -1.72 9.25 -2.81
C GLN A 96 -0.94 8.07 -2.23
N GLY A 97 -1.42 7.50 -1.11
CA GLY A 97 -0.83 6.32 -0.49
C GLY A 97 -0.84 5.10 -1.41
N LYS A 98 -1.91 4.90 -2.18
CA LYS A 98 -2.00 3.82 -3.19
C LYS A 98 -0.96 4.01 -4.29
N LEU A 99 -0.80 5.23 -4.81
CA LEU A 99 0.20 5.54 -5.83
C LEU A 99 1.63 5.26 -5.31
N ARG A 100 1.96 5.76 -4.11
CA ARG A 100 3.27 5.51 -3.49
C ARG A 100 3.55 4.01 -3.33
N TRP A 101 2.58 3.24 -2.84
CA TRP A 101 2.74 1.79 -2.69
C TRP A 101 2.98 1.10 -4.05
N GLN A 102 2.26 1.50 -5.09
CA GLN A 102 2.45 0.96 -6.45
C GLN A 102 3.86 1.29 -6.99
N GLU A 103 4.36 2.49 -6.73
CA GLU A 103 5.71 2.91 -7.15
C GLU A 103 6.81 2.09 -6.47
N GLU A 104 6.75 1.91 -5.14
CA GLU A 104 7.70 1.08 -4.40
C GLU A 104 7.63 -0.38 -4.87
N LYS A 105 6.41 -0.90 -5.09
CA LYS A 105 6.23 -2.26 -5.62
C LYS A 105 6.83 -2.44 -7.01
N ARG A 106 6.66 -1.45 -7.89
CA ARG A 106 7.26 -1.45 -9.23
C ARG A 106 8.79 -1.42 -9.15
N LYS A 107 9.35 -0.66 -8.22
CA LYS A 107 10.80 -0.59 -7.99
C LYS A 107 11.35 -1.93 -7.52
N LEU A 108 10.71 -2.57 -6.54
CA LEU A 108 11.05 -3.91 -6.08
C LEU A 108 11.05 -4.93 -7.24
N ASN A 109 9.95 -4.99 -7.99
CA ASN A 109 9.83 -5.90 -9.14
C ASN A 109 10.94 -5.66 -10.18
N SER A 110 11.38 -4.41 -10.36
CA SER A 110 12.46 -4.06 -11.30
C SER A 110 13.81 -4.60 -10.82
N PHE A 111 14.09 -4.52 -9.52
CA PHE A 111 15.31 -5.11 -8.95
C PHE A 111 15.29 -6.63 -8.98
N ASP A 112 14.16 -7.27 -8.67
CA ASP A 112 14.00 -8.72 -8.77
C ASP A 112 14.27 -9.21 -10.20
N ALA A 113 13.72 -8.51 -11.21
CA ALA A 113 13.97 -8.83 -12.62
C ALA A 113 15.44 -8.64 -13.04
N LEU A 114 16.16 -7.70 -12.41
CA LEU A 114 17.59 -7.52 -12.63
C LEU A 114 18.41 -8.65 -11.99
N ALA A 115 18.04 -9.06 -10.77
CA ALA A 115 18.71 -10.14 -10.05
C ALA A 115 18.53 -11.49 -10.74
N GLN A 116 17.32 -11.80 -11.22
CA GLN A 116 17.06 -13.00 -12.01
C GLN A 116 17.90 -13.05 -13.28
N ARG A 117 18.03 -11.91 -13.98
CA ARG A 117 18.90 -11.81 -15.16
C ARG A 117 20.36 -12.05 -14.81
N ALA A 118 20.87 -11.41 -13.76
CA ALA A 118 22.25 -11.61 -13.29
C ALA A 118 22.53 -13.07 -12.91
N ALA A 119 21.62 -13.72 -12.18
CA ALA A 119 21.71 -15.13 -11.83
C ALA A 119 21.74 -16.04 -13.07
N SER A 120 20.92 -15.75 -14.08
CA SER A 120 20.89 -16.53 -15.32
C SER A 120 22.21 -16.42 -16.12
N VAL A 121 22.83 -15.24 -16.11
CA VAL A 121 24.11 -15.01 -16.80
C VAL A 121 25.23 -15.77 -16.10
N GLU A 122 25.27 -15.74 -14.76
CA GLU A 122 26.27 -16.47 -13.98
C GLU A 122 26.10 -17.98 -14.16
N ALA A 123 24.88 -18.50 -14.06
CA ALA A 123 24.61 -19.93 -14.25
C ALA A 123 25.07 -20.43 -15.63
N ARG A 124 24.83 -19.63 -16.69
CA ARG A 124 25.33 -19.93 -18.04
C ARG A 124 26.85 -19.87 -18.13
N ALA A 125 27.49 -18.97 -17.40
CA ALA A 125 28.95 -18.89 -17.36
C ALA A 125 29.57 -20.10 -16.64
N GLU A 126 28.98 -20.52 -15.52
CA GLU A 126 29.41 -21.71 -14.77
C GLU A 126 29.21 -22.99 -15.59
N ALA A 127 28.05 -23.20 -16.19
CA ALA A 127 27.80 -24.36 -17.04
C ALA A 127 28.83 -24.50 -18.17
N ARG A 128 29.26 -23.37 -18.76
CA ARG A 128 30.34 -23.36 -19.77
C ARG A 128 31.71 -23.70 -19.19
N ARG A 129 32.01 -23.30 -17.95
CA ARG A 129 33.27 -23.65 -17.27
C ARG A 129 33.31 -25.14 -16.93
N GLU A 130 32.21 -25.65 -16.37
CA GLU A 130 32.05 -27.08 -16.03
C GLU A 130 32.15 -27.96 -17.27
N GLN A 131 31.48 -27.59 -18.36
CA GLN A 131 31.57 -28.32 -19.64
C GLN A 131 33.01 -28.39 -20.15
N ARG A 132 33.74 -27.27 -20.17
CA ARG A 132 35.15 -27.24 -20.59
C ARG A 132 36.03 -28.12 -19.71
N ALA A 133 35.85 -28.08 -18.40
CA ALA A 133 36.62 -28.90 -17.47
C ALA A 133 36.35 -30.41 -17.66
N SER A 134 35.09 -30.78 -17.92
CA SER A 134 34.69 -32.16 -18.23
C SER A 134 35.29 -32.65 -19.56
N ASP A 135 35.24 -31.81 -20.59
CA ASP A 135 35.81 -32.11 -21.91
C ASP A 135 37.33 -32.30 -21.82
N GLU A 136 38.03 -31.44 -21.07
CA GLU A 136 39.48 -31.57 -20.83
C GLU A 136 39.84 -32.85 -20.08
N TYR A 137 39.08 -33.19 -19.04
CA TYR A 137 39.30 -34.41 -18.27
C TYR A 137 39.10 -35.66 -19.14
N SER A 138 38.03 -35.69 -19.93
CA SER A 138 37.73 -36.77 -20.87
C SER A 138 38.82 -36.91 -21.94
N ALA A 139 39.29 -35.79 -22.50
CA ALA A 139 40.39 -35.79 -23.47
C ALA A 139 41.72 -36.28 -22.88
N ARG A 140 42.01 -35.98 -21.60
CA ARG A 140 43.19 -36.50 -20.89
C ARG A 140 43.11 -38.01 -20.67
N LEU A 141 41.97 -38.53 -20.23
CA LEU A 141 41.75 -39.97 -20.07
C LEU A 141 41.88 -40.72 -21.40
N PHE A 142 41.32 -40.18 -22.47
CA PHE A 142 41.44 -40.78 -23.81
C PHE A 142 42.91 -40.86 -24.27
N ARG A 143 43.68 -39.78 -24.07
CA ARG A 143 45.11 -39.77 -24.41
C ARG A 143 45.93 -40.75 -23.58
N SER A 144 45.63 -40.93 -22.29
CA SER A 144 46.37 -41.88 -21.45
C SER A 144 46.07 -43.33 -21.81
N HIS A 145 44.85 -43.65 -22.25
CA HIS A 145 44.51 -44.99 -22.76
C HIS A 145 45.08 -45.27 -24.15
N ALA A 146 45.11 -44.27 -25.04
CA ALA A 146 45.66 -44.41 -26.38
C ALA A 146 47.20 -44.56 -26.40
N GLY A 147 47.90 -44.12 -25.36
CA GLY A 147 49.35 -44.29 -25.21
C GLY A 147 49.78 -45.56 -24.47
N ALA A 148 48.83 -46.40 -24.04
CA ALA A 148 49.09 -47.66 -23.31
C ALA A 148 48.97 -48.92 -24.21
N HIS A 149 48.80 -48.73 -25.52
CA HIS A 149 48.83 -49.76 -26.57
C HIS A 149 50.03 -49.51 -27.50
#